data_AF-A0A3D1XZZ8-F1
#
_entry.id   AF-A0A3D1XZZ8-F1
#
_cell.length_a   1.000
_cell.length_b   1.000
_cell.length_c   1.000
_cell.angle_alpha   90.00
_cell.angle_beta   90.00
_cell.angle_gamma   90.00
#
_symmetry.space_group_name_H-M   'P 1'
#
loop_
_entity.id
_entity.type
_entity.pdbx_description
1 polymer ?
#
loop_
_entity_poly.entity_id
_entity_poly.type
_entity_poly.pdbx_seq_one_letter_code
_entity_poly.pdbx_strand_id
1 'polypeptide(L)'
;VMQTAGNRVGISICYEMIFPDLIRQAVKNGANFLVNITNDAWFGKSPASYQHRSMGALRAVENRVSIVRAANTGISGTIEATGKLRDETQLFTEEFRVTQITPATGGKTFYSLNGDIFSWVCLLVTGLIAIAARRGKNEL
;
A
#
# COMPACT_ATOMS: atom_id res chain seq x y z
N VAL A 1 -15.07 -3.15 5.42
CA VAL A 1 -15.21 -3.37 3.95
C VAL A 1 -16.62 -2.97 3.55
N MET A 2 -16.75 -2.08 2.57
CA MET A 2 -18.03 -1.60 2.03
C MET A 2 -18.43 -2.41 0.79
N GLN A 3 -19.72 -2.51 0.48
CA GLN A 3 -20.20 -3.10 -0.78
C GLN A 3 -20.64 -2.00 -1.76
N THR A 4 -20.25 -2.12 -3.02
CA THR A 4 -20.72 -1.24 -4.10
C THR A 4 -20.60 -1.93 -5.45
N ALA A 5 -21.61 -1.77 -6.32
CA ALA A 5 -21.62 -2.35 -7.68
C ALA A 5 -21.21 -3.84 -7.74
N GLY A 6 -21.69 -4.66 -6.80
CA GLY A 6 -21.35 -6.09 -6.70
C GLY A 6 -19.92 -6.40 -6.22
N ASN A 7 -19.15 -5.39 -5.80
CA ASN A 7 -17.76 -5.50 -5.35
C ASN A 7 -17.61 -5.14 -3.86
N ARG A 8 -16.45 -5.48 -3.31
CA ARG A 8 -16.10 -5.26 -1.89
C ARG A 8 -14.91 -4.31 -1.79
N VAL A 9 -15.11 -3.17 -1.15
CA VAL A 9 -14.14 -2.07 -1.15
C VAL A 9 -13.54 -1.90 0.23
N GLY A 10 -12.20 -1.84 0.27
CA GLY A 10 -11.48 -1.37 1.45
C GLY A 10 -11.29 0.15 1.36
N ILE A 11 -11.59 0.84 2.44
CA ILE A 11 -11.41 2.30 2.52
C ILE A 11 -10.18 2.56 3.39
N SER A 12 -9.35 3.49 2.93
CA SER A 12 -8.24 4.06 3.68
C SER A 12 -8.33 5.57 3.63
N ILE A 13 -8.21 6.22 4.78
CA ILE A 13 -8.31 7.67 4.88
C ILE A 13 -6.93 8.27 5.09
N CYS A 14 -6.55 9.16 4.19
CA CYS A 14 -5.34 9.95 4.25
C CYS A 14 -4.11 9.06 4.50
N TYR A 15 -3.47 9.26 5.64
CA TYR A 15 -2.22 8.63 6.07
C TYR A 15 -2.34 7.14 6.36
N GLU A 16 -3.56 6.59 6.52
CA GLU A 16 -3.76 5.16 6.78
C GLU A 16 -3.12 4.28 5.69
N MET A 17 -2.97 4.79 4.48
CA MET A 17 -2.40 4.06 3.35
C MET A 17 -0.93 3.68 3.55
N ILE A 18 -0.20 4.41 4.41
CA ILE A 18 1.20 4.07 4.67
C ILE A 18 1.37 2.89 5.63
N PHE A 19 0.32 2.52 6.38
CA PHE A 19 0.38 1.42 7.33
C PHE A 19 0.01 0.11 6.62
N PRO A 20 0.97 -0.81 6.43
CA PRO A 20 0.72 -2.01 5.66
C PRO A 20 -0.37 -2.89 6.29
N ASP A 21 -0.41 -2.97 7.62
CA ASP A 21 -1.34 -3.87 8.31
C ASP A 21 -2.80 -3.44 8.15
N LEU A 22 -3.12 -2.13 8.17
CA LEU A 22 -4.49 -1.65 7.95
C LEU A 22 -5.01 -2.03 6.56
N ILE A 23 -4.17 -1.85 5.55
CA ILE A 23 -4.49 -2.20 4.16
C ILE A 23 -4.62 -3.72 4.00
N ARG A 24 -3.67 -4.47 4.56
CA ARG A 24 -3.68 -5.93 4.60
C ARG A 24 -4.95 -6.47 5.23
N GLN A 25 -5.39 -5.90 6.35
CA GLN A 25 -6.62 -6.31 7.04
C GLN A 25 -7.86 -6.07 6.16
N ALA A 26 -7.95 -4.94 5.45
CA ALA A 26 -9.07 -4.68 4.54
C ALA A 26 -9.17 -5.76 3.44
N VAL A 27 -8.05 -6.13 2.83
CA VAL A 27 -7.99 -7.18 1.80
C VAL A 27 -8.23 -8.56 2.38
N LYS A 28 -7.65 -8.86 3.56
CA LYS A 28 -7.91 -10.10 4.29
C LYS A 28 -9.40 -10.25 4.65
N ASN A 29 -10.11 -9.15 4.87
CA ASN A 29 -11.56 -9.11 5.12
C ASN A 29 -12.40 -9.09 3.83
N GLY A 30 -11.78 -9.31 2.67
CA GLY A 30 -12.46 -9.55 1.40
C GLY A 30 -12.59 -8.32 0.50
N ALA A 31 -11.87 -7.23 0.76
CA ALA A 31 -11.76 -6.15 -0.22
C ALA A 31 -11.07 -6.66 -1.50
N ASN A 32 -11.69 -6.42 -2.65
CA ASN A 32 -11.15 -6.77 -3.97
C ASN A 32 -10.55 -5.56 -4.71
N PHE A 33 -10.79 -4.35 -4.22
CA PHE A 33 -10.00 -3.16 -4.51
C PHE A 33 -10.05 -2.19 -3.33
N LEU A 34 -9.21 -1.16 -3.37
CA LEU A 34 -9.10 -0.15 -2.32
C LEU A 34 -9.42 1.23 -2.85
N VAL A 35 -9.97 2.08 -1.99
CA VAL A 35 -10.10 3.51 -2.23
C VAL A 35 -9.36 4.24 -1.13
N ASN A 36 -8.47 5.14 -1.52
CA ASN A 36 -7.83 6.06 -0.62
C ASN A 36 -8.36 7.48 -0.83
N ILE A 37 -8.89 8.08 0.23
CA ILE A 37 -9.42 9.44 0.22
C ILE A 37 -8.50 10.29 1.08
N THR A 38 -7.87 11.31 0.52
CA THR A 38 -6.78 12.05 1.19
C THR A 38 -6.85 13.55 0.95
N ASN A 39 -6.26 14.30 1.89
CA ASN A 39 -5.97 15.71 1.71
C ASN A 39 -4.48 15.92 1.98
N ASP A 40 -3.69 16.10 0.93
CA ASP A 40 -2.25 16.32 1.03
C ASP A 40 -1.89 17.83 1.12
N ALA A 41 -2.84 18.73 1.35
CA ALA A 41 -2.59 20.18 1.41
C ALA A 41 -1.53 20.57 2.45
N TRP A 42 -1.50 19.86 3.58
CA TRP A 42 -0.57 20.05 4.68
C TRP A 42 0.89 19.85 4.27
N PHE A 43 1.15 19.09 3.20
CA PHE A 43 2.50 18.86 2.68
C PHE A 43 2.97 19.97 1.73
N GLY A 44 2.08 20.84 1.25
CA GLY A 44 2.43 21.86 0.27
C GLY A 44 2.97 21.27 -1.05
N LYS A 45 3.67 22.09 -1.83
CA LYS A 45 4.39 21.66 -3.03
C LYS A 45 5.73 21.02 -2.63
N SER A 46 5.68 19.88 -1.96
CA SER A 46 6.86 19.14 -1.51
C SER A 46 6.88 17.70 -2.03
N PRO A 47 8.04 17.02 -1.95
CA PRO A 47 8.15 15.60 -2.30
C PRO A 47 7.26 14.66 -1.46
N ALA A 48 6.75 15.12 -0.31
CA ALA A 48 6.01 14.27 0.62
C ALA A 48 4.74 13.67 -0.01
N SER A 49 4.00 14.41 -0.86
CA SER A 49 2.82 13.89 -1.56
C SER A 49 3.19 12.78 -2.56
N TYR A 50 4.34 12.88 -3.21
CA TYR A 50 4.85 11.82 -4.10
C TYR A 50 5.24 10.58 -3.30
N GLN A 51 5.91 10.76 -2.16
CA GLN A 51 6.26 9.66 -1.25
C GLN A 51 5.02 8.97 -0.70
N HIS A 52 4.04 9.74 -0.22
CA HIS A 52 2.76 9.23 0.28
C HIS A 52 2.04 8.39 -0.78
N ARG A 53 1.95 8.89 -2.02
CA ARG A 53 1.36 8.15 -3.14
C ARG A 53 2.17 6.89 -3.49
N SER A 54 3.51 6.96 -3.49
CA SER A 54 4.38 5.82 -3.77
C SER A 54 4.23 4.69 -2.73
N MET A 55 3.90 4.99 -1.46
CA MET A 55 3.54 3.96 -0.49
C MET A 55 2.32 3.16 -0.93
N GLY A 56 1.34 3.81 -1.59
CA GLY A 56 0.19 3.13 -2.17
C GLY A 56 0.57 2.07 -3.22
N ALA A 57 1.64 2.30 -4.01
CA ALA A 57 2.14 1.32 -4.96
C ALA A 57 2.61 0.03 -4.27
N LEU A 58 3.31 0.15 -3.13
CA LEU A 58 3.71 -1.00 -2.33
C LEU A 58 2.49 -1.77 -1.80
N ARG A 59 1.50 -1.04 -1.26
CA ARG A 59 0.25 -1.63 -0.75
C ARG A 59 -0.52 -2.41 -1.81
N ALA A 60 -0.55 -1.89 -3.04
CA ALA A 60 -1.21 -2.52 -4.18
C ALA A 60 -0.54 -3.85 -4.54
N VAL A 61 0.80 -3.87 -4.64
CA VAL A 61 1.60 -5.06 -4.95
C VAL A 61 1.50 -6.11 -3.86
N GLU A 62 1.69 -5.71 -2.60
CA GLU A 62 1.63 -6.58 -1.42
C GLU A 62 0.34 -7.39 -1.39
N ASN A 63 -0.77 -6.78 -1.78
CA ASN A 63 -2.10 -7.38 -1.68
C ASN A 63 -2.68 -7.83 -3.02
N ARG A 64 -2.01 -7.54 -4.14
CA ARG A 64 -2.49 -7.78 -5.51
C ARG A 64 -3.90 -7.22 -5.74
N VAL A 65 -4.13 -5.98 -5.32
CA VAL A 65 -5.39 -5.26 -5.53
C VAL A 65 -5.10 -3.85 -6.07
N SER A 66 -5.99 -3.33 -6.91
CA SER A 66 -5.90 -1.94 -7.37
C SER A 66 -6.32 -0.95 -6.28
N ILE A 67 -5.77 0.26 -6.33
CA ILE A 67 -6.12 1.37 -5.45
C ILE A 67 -6.56 2.57 -6.29
N VAL A 68 -7.75 3.11 -6.01
CA VAL A 68 -8.19 4.39 -6.54
C VAL A 68 -7.91 5.46 -5.49
N ARG A 69 -7.10 6.46 -5.82
CA ARG A 69 -6.74 7.54 -4.91
C ARG A 69 -7.40 8.84 -5.34
N ALA A 70 -8.20 9.41 -4.43
CA ALA A 70 -8.81 10.72 -4.58
C ALA A 70 -8.17 11.68 -3.57
N ALA A 71 -7.40 12.64 -4.07
CA ALA A 71 -6.68 13.64 -3.31
C ALA A 71 -7.17 15.04 -3.63
N ASN A 72 -7.40 15.87 -2.61
CA ASN A 72 -7.87 17.24 -2.79
C ASN A 72 -6.84 18.14 -3.52
N THR A 73 -5.72 18.47 -2.88
CA THR A 73 -4.60 19.21 -3.51
C THR A 73 -3.40 18.32 -3.82
N GLY A 74 -3.51 17.03 -3.47
CA GLY A 74 -2.52 16.00 -3.69
C GLY A 74 -2.62 15.37 -5.08
N ILE A 75 -1.89 14.28 -5.26
CA ILE A 75 -1.92 13.50 -6.50
C ILE A 75 -3.09 12.51 -6.43
N SER A 76 -4.11 12.75 -7.26
CA SER A 76 -5.17 11.78 -7.55
C SER A 76 -4.72 10.85 -8.67
N GLY A 77 -5.29 9.65 -8.72
CA GLY A 77 -4.99 8.69 -9.78
C GLY A 77 -5.30 7.26 -9.39
N THR A 78 -4.80 6.33 -10.19
CA THR A 78 -5.02 4.89 -10.00
C THR A 78 -3.70 4.16 -9.87
N ILE A 79 -3.69 3.19 -8.98
CA ILE A 79 -2.57 2.29 -8.73
C ILE A 79 -3.04 0.88 -9.10
N GLU A 80 -2.47 0.28 -10.14
CA GLU A 80 -2.79 -1.09 -10.53
C GLU A 80 -2.28 -2.08 -9.48
N ALA A 81 -2.79 -3.32 -9.48
CA ALA A 81 -2.33 -4.40 -8.59
C ALA A 81 -0.83 -4.75 -8.78
N THR A 82 -0.22 -4.28 -9.86
CA THR A 82 1.21 -4.39 -10.18
C THR A 82 2.05 -3.26 -9.54
N GLY A 83 1.40 -2.28 -8.90
CA GLY A 83 2.03 -1.05 -8.40
C GLY A 83 2.18 0.03 -9.47
N LYS A 84 1.78 -0.22 -10.73
CA LYS A 84 1.85 0.77 -11.79
C LYS A 84 0.89 1.94 -11.53
N LEU A 85 1.42 3.14 -11.63
CA LEU A 85 0.71 4.39 -11.40
C LEU A 85 0.15 4.89 -12.73
N ARG A 86 -1.10 5.33 -12.73
CA ARG A 86 -1.86 5.70 -13.92
C ARG A 86 -2.80 6.86 -13.68
N ASP A 87 -3.15 7.53 -14.77
CA ASP A 87 -4.23 8.52 -14.83
C ASP A 87 -4.06 9.59 -13.74
N GLU A 88 -2.82 10.05 -13.53
CA GLU A 88 -2.47 10.93 -12.42
C GLU A 88 -2.86 12.39 -12.71
N THR A 89 -3.23 13.10 -11.66
CA THR A 89 -3.32 14.56 -11.68
C THR A 89 -1.99 15.18 -11.27
N GLN A 90 -1.84 16.48 -11.52
CA GLN A 90 -0.73 17.25 -10.94
C GLN A 90 -1.09 17.72 -9.53
N LEU A 91 -0.09 18.19 -8.78
CA LEU A 91 -0.31 18.80 -7.47
C LEU A 91 -0.96 20.18 -7.63
N PHE A 92 -1.92 20.50 -6.76
CA PHE A 92 -2.64 21.79 -6.73
C PHE A 92 -3.30 22.17 -8.06
N THR A 93 -3.83 21.20 -8.81
CA THR A 93 -4.64 21.45 -10.00
C THR A 93 -6.08 21.01 -9.76
N GLU A 94 -7.04 21.84 -10.16
CA GLU A 94 -8.45 21.47 -10.19
C GLU A 94 -8.72 20.60 -11.42
N GLU A 95 -8.92 19.31 -11.21
CA GLU A 95 -9.02 18.34 -12.29
C GLU A 95 -9.77 17.07 -11.85
N PHE A 96 -10.36 16.36 -12.82
CA PHE A 96 -10.94 15.04 -12.60
C PHE A 96 -10.28 13.97 -13.47
N ARG A 97 -10.39 12.71 -13.03
CA ARG A 97 -9.88 11.54 -13.74
C ARG A 97 -10.93 10.45 -13.79
N VAL A 98 -11.07 9.86 -14.96
CA VAL A 98 -11.90 8.67 -15.19
C VAL A 98 -10.96 7.53 -15.53
N THR A 99 -11.15 6.39 -14.89
CA THR A 99 -10.31 5.22 -15.09
C THR A 99 -11.15 3.95 -15.04
N GLN A 100 -10.60 2.87 -15.58
CA GLN A 100 -11.17 1.54 -15.48
C GLN A 100 -10.24 0.72 -14.59
N ILE A 101 -10.81 0.12 -13.55
CA ILE A 101 -10.10 -0.80 -12.67
C ILE A 101 -10.64 -2.21 -12.88
N THR A 102 -9.76 -3.20 -12.66
CA THR A 102 -10.15 -4.60 -12.61
C THR A 102 -10.07 -5.05 -11.15
N PRO A 103 -11.21 -5.13 -10.43
CA PRO A 103 -11.23 -5.68 -9.08
C PRO A 103 -10.62 -7.08 -9.05
N ALA A 104 -9.91 -7.40 -7.97
CA ALA A 104 -9.27 -8.69 -7.82
C ALA A 104 -10.32 -9.82 -7.73
N THR A 105 -10.22 -10.79 -8.63
CA THR A 105 -11.06 -12.00 -8.65
C THR A 105 -10.34 -13.24 -8.11
N GLY A 106 -9.02 -13.16 -7.94
CA GLY A 106 -8.17 -14.28 -7.51
C GLY A 106 -8.01 -14.42 -5.99
N GLY A 107 -7.19 -15.40 -5.60
CA GLY A 107 -6.83 -15.62 -4.20
C GLY A 107 -5.93 -14.53 -3.60
N LYS A 108 -5.96 -14.43 -2.27
CA LYS A 108 -5.11 -13.52 -1.47
C LYS A 108 -3.62 -13.86 -1.64
N THR A 109 -2.75 -12.86 -1.61
CA THR A 109 -1.29 -13.09 -1.64
C THR A 109 -0.81 -13.77 -0.36
N PHE A 110 0.40 -14.32 -0.38
CA PHE A 110 1.05 -14.81 0.83
C PHE A 110 1.11 -13.72 1.92
N TYR A 111 1.44 -12.49 1.54
CA TYR A 111 1.48 -11.35 2.44
C TYR A 111 0.11 -11.01 3.05
N SER A 112 -0.95 -10.96 2.23
CA SER A 112 -2.30 -10.70 2.73
C SER A 112 -2.73 -11.69 3.82
N LEU A 113 -2.32 -12.95 3.70
CA LEU A 113 -2.65 -14.00 4.67
C LEU A 113 -1.78 -13.95 5.92
N ASN A 114 -0.46 -13.82 5.72
CA ASN A 114 0.56 -14.10 6.73
C ASN A 114 1.24 -12.84 7.31
N GLY A 115 1.08 -11.68 6.68
CA GLY A 115 1.73 -10.43 7.09
C GLY A 115 3.25 -10.53 7.06
N ASP A 116 3.89 -9.95 8.08
CA ASP A 116 5.34 -9.72 8.11
C ASP A 116 6.15 -10.95 8.59
N ILE A 117 5.59 -12.17 8.52
CA ILE A 117 6.28 -13.41 8.93
C ILE A 117 7.64 -13.54 8.24
N PHE A 118 7.71 -13.21 6.94
CA PHE A 118 8.97 -13.24 6.20
C PHE A 118 10.02 -12.29 6.81
N SER A 119 9.62 -11.05 7.12
CA SER A 119 10.48 -10.06 7.75
C SER A 119 10.99 -10.49 9.13
N TRP A 120 10.11 -11.10 9.95
CA TRP A 120 10.50 -11.64 11.25
C TRP A 120 11.51 -12.78 11.15
N VAL A 121 11.34 -13.68 10.17
CA VAL A 121 12.31 -14.76 9.90
C VAL A 121 13.66 -14.18 9.48
N CYS A 122 13.69 -13.19 8.58
CA CYS A 122 14.93 -12.53 8.18
C CYS A 122 15.64 -11.86 9.37
N LEU A 123 14.89 -11.20 10.23
CA LEU A 123 15.43 -10.56 11.43
C LEU A 123 16.05 -11.60 12.39
N LEU A 124 15.35 -12.71 12.62
CA LEU A 124 15.83 -13.80 13.47
C LEU A 124 17.12 -14.42 12.90
N VAL A 125 17.15 -14.76 11.62
CA VAL A 125 18.33 -15.34 10.96
C VAL A 125 19.52 -14.39 11.04
N THR A 126 19.30 -13.10 10.76
CA THR A 126 20.35 -12.08 10.84
C THR A 126 20.88 -11.94 12.27
N GLY A 127 20.00 -11.97 13.27
CA GLY A 127 20.37 -11.95 14.68
C GLY A 127 21.22 -13.16 15.09
N LEU A 128 20.84 -14.37 14.65
CA LEU A 128 21.61 -15.59 14.92
C LEU A 128 23.00 -15.53 14.28
N ILE A 129 23.11 -15.07 13.04
CA ILE A 129 24.41 -14.89 12.36
C ILE A 129 25.30 -13.90 13.11
N ALA A 130 24.74 -12.76 13.54
CA ALA A 130 25.48 -11.75 14.29
C ALA A 130 25.99 -12.28 15.65
N ILE A 131 25.18 -13.09 16.34
CA ILE A 131 25.57 -13.74 17.61
C ILE A 131 26.69 -14.75 17.38
N ALA A 132 26.57 -15.61 16.37
CA ALA A 132 27.59 -16.60 16.02
C ALA A 132 28.94 -15.93 15.66
N ALA A 133 28.90 -14.87 14.86
CA ALA A 133 30.09 -14.11 14.47
C ALA A 133 30.79 -13.41 15.65
N ARG A 134 30.05 -13.01 16.70
CA ARG A 134 30.64 -12.43 17.92
C ARG A 134 31.30 -13.49 18.80
N ARG A 135 30.72 -14.69 18.89
CA ARG A 135 31.31 -15.80 19.66
C ARG A 135 32.65 -16.25 19.09
N GLY A 136 32.74 -16.40 17.76
CA GLY A 136 34.00 -16.80 17.10
C GLY A 136 35.14 -15.77 17.18
N LYS A 137 34.85 -14.50 17.50
CA LYS A 137 35.87 -13.47 17.75
C LYS A 137 36.38 -13.43 19.19
N ASN A 138 35.62 -13.96 20.14
CA ASN A 138 36.04 -14.03 21.55
C ASN A 138 36.84 -15.30 21.87
N GLU A 139 36.91 -16.24 20.93
CA GLU A 139 37.67 -17.50 21.05
C GLU A 139 39.04 -17.44 20.33
N LEU A 140 39.41 -16.28 19.76
CA LEU A 140 40.71 -15.94 19.16
C LEU A 140 41.42 -14.87 19.99
#